data_AF-A0A1E2S0G7-F1
#
_entry.id   AF-A0A1E2S0G7-F1
#
_cell.length_a   1.000
_cell.length_b   1.000
_cell.length_c   1.000
_cell.angle_alpha   90.00
_cell.angle_beta   90.00
_cell.angle_gamma   90.00
#
_symmetry.space_group_name_H-M   'P 1'
#
loop_
_entity.id
_entity.type
_entity.pdbx_description
1 polymer ?
#
loop_
_entity_poly.entity_id
_entity_poly.type
_entity_poly.pdbx_seq_one_letter_code
_entity_poly.pdbx_strand_id
1 'polypeptide(L)'
;MASTSELRNWWRRYECKRDDMTRIDFCEDSILVAPESVDAFHALATVLKRHRYSLRPGDTDSYNCRTITGGNGRSLHSYGIALDINWNTNPYRDHPGRRDVRYSDKPTQAERAAEVRAGTADTDMTPAMIADILSIKTVGGRRVFQWGGDWSTLKDSMHFQIDLPPGQLAEGIDPESVGPEIADEVAEVFAEAVTNGAGRYRVISRSGLRLRSGPGTEFDIIKLLPLDTLVYEMGRDGLWSQISLEDDGIADGHVHGSYLERPGAIRATLSSTWPIWPISLRMKETGAPESSPGTSTPPFIRARAAISTGIGPMCAMD
;
A
#
# COMPACT_ATOMS: atom_id res chain seq x y z
N MET A 1 -15.39 15.42 10.19
CA MET A 1 -15.69 15.43 8.75
C MET A 1 -16.14 16.82 8.38
N ALA A 2 -15.51 17.38 7.36
CA ALA A 2 -15.89 18.66 6.80
C ALA A 2 -17.22 18.53 6.04
N SER A 3 -18.00 19.59 6.02
CA SER A 3 -19.15 19.68 5.13
C SER A 3 -18.69 19.88 3.69
N THR A 4 -19.54 19.48 2.72
CA THR A 4 -19.28 19.73 1.29
C THR A 4 -19.07 21.22 1.00
N SER A 5 -19.77 22.11 1.71
CA SER A 5 -19.60 23.57 1.55
C SER A 5 -18.23 24.07 2.02
N GLU A 6 -17.69 23.51 3.11
CA GLU A 6 -16.33 23.82 3.56
C GLU A 6 -15.29 23.35 2.55
N LEU A 7 -15.40 22.11 2.07
CA LEU A 7 -14.50 21.56 1.05
C LEU A 7 -14.51 22.40 -0.23
N ARG A 8 -15.70 22.77 -0.74
CA ARG A 8 -15.83 23.68 -1.89
C ARG A 8 -15.12 25.02 -1.65
N ASN A 9 -15.25 25.59 -0.46
CA ASN A 9 -14.62 26.87 -0.14
C ASN A 9 -13.09 26.75 -0.02
N TRP A 10 -12.57 25.72 0.63
CA TRP A 10 -11.13 25.51 0.79
C TRP A 10 -10.43 25.23 -0.55
N TRP A 11 -11.07 24.47 -1.43
CA TRP A 11 -10.51 24.06 -2.72
C TRP A 11 -10.97 24.94 -3.89
N ARG A 12 -11.67 26.06 -3.62
CA ARG A 12 -12.30 26.92 -4.64
C ARG A 12 -11.40 27.38 -5.78
N ARG A 13 -10.08 27.46 -5.53
CA ARG A 13 -9.09 27.81 -6.56
C ARG A 13 -9.13 26.87 -7.76
N TYR A 14 -9.56 25.62 -7.55
CA TYR A 14 -9.59 24.57 -8.54
C TYR A 14 -10.97 24.33 -9.17
N GLU A 15 -11.99 25.08 -8.76
CA GLU A 15 -13.35 24.91 -9.27
C GLU A 15 -13.40 25.04 -10.79
N CYS A 16 -13.66 23.92 -11.47
CA CYS A 16 -13.72 23.85 -12.92
C CYS A 16 -12.46 24.37 -13.63
N LYS A 17 -11.28 24.23 -12.99
CA LYS A 17 -9.97 24.62 -13.55
C LYS A 17 -9.18 23.41 -14.02
N ARG A 18 -9.57 22.82 -15.15
CA ARG A 18 -8.92 21.61 -15.69
C ARG A 18 -7.42 21.79 -15.92
N ASP A 19 -7.02 22.95 -16.42
CA ASP A 19 -5.62 23.24 -16.76
C ASP A 19 -4.73 23.43 -15.51
N ASP A 20 -5.35 23.63 -14.34
CA ASP A 20 -4.64 23.74 -13.06
C ASP A 20 -4.52 22.37 -12.34
N MET A 21 -5.05 21.29 -12.95
CA MET A 21 -4.98 19.93 -12.40
C MET A 21 -3.66 19.26 -12.75
N THR A 22 -3.19 18.38 -11.86
CA THR A 22 -2.07 17.48 -12.12
C THR A 22 -2.60 16.14 -12.61
N ARG A 23 -2.06 15.66 -13.74
CA ARG A 23 -2.27 14.29 -14.19
C ARG A 23 -1.32 13.36 -13.44
N ILE A 24 -1.85 12.29 -12.87
CA ILE A 24 -1.06 11.27 -12.18
C ILE A 24 -1.39 9.88 -12.72
N ASP A 25 -0.45 8.95 -12.55
CA ASP A 25 -0.70 7.53 -12.73
C ASP A 25 -1.43 7.00 -11.49
N PHE A 26 -2.52 6.27 -11.71
CA PHE A 26 -3.37 5.74 -10.67
C PHE A 26 -3.71 4.27 -10.98
N CYS A 27 -2.80 3.39 -10.57
CA CYS A 27 -2.84 1.96 -10.91
C CYS A 27 -2.90 1.75 -12.42
N GLU A 28 -3.95 1.12 -12.94
CA GLU A 28 -4.17 0.89 -14.38
C GLU A 28 -4.69 2.12 -15.14
N ASP A 29 -5.01 3.22 -14.46
CA ASP A 29 -5.62 4.43 -15.03
C ASP A 29 -4.73 5.69 -14.87
N SER A 30 -5.13 6.80 -15.51
CA SER A 30 -4.54 8.12 -15.32
C SER A 30 -5.61 9.17 -15.05
N ILE A 31 -5.61 9.67 -13.81
CA ILE A 31 -6.60 10.63 -13.32
C ILE A 31 -6.05 12.06 -13.23
N LEU A 32 -6.95 13.04 -13.25
CA LEU A 32 -6.64 14.45 -13.01
C LEU A 32 -7.08 14.83 -11.59
N VAL A 33 -6.16 15.38 -10.80
CA VAL A 33 -6.39 15.76 -9.40
C VAL A 33 -5.82 17.14 -9.10
N ALA A 34 -6.26 17.76 -8.01
CA ALA A 34 -5.66 19.02 -7.56
C ALA A 34 -4.19 18.78 -7.15
N PRO A 35 -3.23 19.65 -7.53
CA PRO A 35 -1.81 19.49 -7.24
C PRO A 35 -1.47 19.13 -5.78
N GLU A 36 -2.10 19.78 -4.80
CA GLU A 36 -1.85 19.51 -3.38
C GLU A 36 -2.39 18.16 -2.90
N SER A 37 -3.21 17.48 -3.71
CA SER A 37 -3.80 16.17 -3.40
C SER A 37 -3.07 14.98 -4.02
N VAL A 38 -2.02 15.21 -4.81
CA VAL A 38 -1.26 14.17 -5.52
C VAL A 38 -0.81 13.04 -4.59
N ASP A 39 -0.13 13.37 -3.49
CA ASP A 39 0.40 12.36 -2.56
C ASP A 39 -0.70 11.56 -1.87
N ALA A 40 -1.85 12.18 -1.60
CA ALA A 40 -3.00 11.50 -1.04
C ALA A 40 -3.54 10.42 -1.99
N PHE A 41 -3.71 10.77 -3.26
CA PHE A 41 -4.19 9.81 -4.25
C PHE A 41 -3.15 8.73 -4.59
N HIS A 42 -1.86 9.04 -4.56
CA HIS A 42 -0.81 8.01 -4.61
C HIS A 42 -0.89 7.06 -3.40
N ALA A 43 -1.10 7.56 -2.19
CA ALA A 43 -1.29 6.71 -1.00
C ALA A 43 -2.51 5.80 -1.13
N LEU A 44 -3.62 6.31 -1.67
CA LEU A 44 -4.82 5.52 -1.95
C LEU A 44 -4.50 4.43 -2.99
N ALA A 45 -3.81 4.77 -4.09
CA ALA A 45 -3.38 3.82 -5.10
C ALA A 45 -2.48 2.71 -4.52
N THR A 46 -1.59 3.04 -3.58
CA THR A 46 -0.77 2.05 -2.86
C THR A 46 -1.63 1.06 -2.09
N VAL A 47 -2.69 1.52 -1.40
CA VAL A 47 -3.62 0.62 -0.71
C VAL A 47 -4.36 -0.27 -1.70
N LEU A 48 -4.86 0.27 -2.82
CA LEU A 48 -5.54 -0.54 -3.84
C LEU A 48 -4.63 -1.64 -4.40
N LYS A 49 -3.37 -1.31 -4.70
CA LYS A 49 -2.35 -2.27 -5.15
C LYS A 49 -2.10 -3.36 -4.10
N ARG A 50 -1.92 -2.98 -2.83
CA ARG A 50 -1.75 -3.95 -1.73
C ARG A 50 -2.89 -4.96 -1.63
N HIS A 51 -4.11 -4.48 -1.85
CA HIS A 51 -5.31 -5.33 -1.82
C HIS A 51 -5.56 -6.06 -3.15
N ARG A 52 -4.63 -5.94 -4.11
CA ARG A 52 -4.71 -6.51 -5.47
C ARG A 52 -6.05 -6.19 -6.13
N TYR A 53 -6.55 -4.98 -5.91
CA TYR A 53 -7.83 -4.54 -6.42
C TYR A 53 -7.67 -4.08 -7.87
N SER A 54 -8.29 -4.78 -8.81
CA SER A 54 -8.19 -4.45 -10.23
C SER A 54 -9.07 -3.25 -10.55
N LEU A 55 -8.45 -2.16 -10.99
CA LEU A 55 -9.18 -1.01 -11.51
C LEU A 55 -9.52 -1.16 -12.97
N ARG A 56 -10.59 -0.47 -13.36
CA ARG A 56 -11.06 -0.37 -14.73
C ARG A 56 -11.03 1.12 -15.11
N PRO A 57 -10.11 1.52 -16.00
CA PRO A 57 -10.00 2.91 -16.45
C PRO A 57 -11.29 3.44 -17.10
N GLY A 58 -12.06 2.58 -17.76
CA GLY A 58 -13.33 2.96 -18.38
C GLY A 58 -14.44 3.32 -17.38
N ASP A 59 -14.28 2.95 -16.11
CA ASP A 59 -15.20 3.31 -15.04
C ASP A 59 -14.54 3.69 -13.71
N THR A 60 -13.42 4.39 -13.79
CA THR A 60 -12.74 5.07 -12.68
C THR A 60 -12.32 6.45 -13.15
N ASP A 61 -12.55 7.52 -12.36
CA ASP A 61 -12.07 8.86 -12.69
C ASP A 61 -12.19 9.82 -11.49
N SER A 62 -11.44 10.91 -11.53
CA SER A 62 -11.46 11.99 -10.54
C SER A 62 -12.07 13.28 -11.10
N TYR A 63 -11.36 14.06 -11.91
CA TYR A 63 -11.81 15.39 -12.27
C TYR A 63 -12.96 15.39 -13.29
N ASN A 64 -14.09 15.98 -12.91
CA ASN A 64 -15.21 16.26 -13.80
C ASN A 64 -15.94 17.55 -13.38
N CYS A 65 -15.83 18.61 -14.20
CA CYS A 65 -16.54 19.86 -13.97
C CYS A 65 -18.04 19.70 -14.25
N ARG A 66 -18.82 19.50 -13.18
CA ARG A 66 -20.27 19.29 -13.24
C ARG A 66 -20.96 19.79 -11.97
N THR A 67 -22.26 20.06 -12.09
CA THR A 67 -23.13 20.26 -10.92
C THR A 67 -23.40 18.92 -10.25
N ILE A 68 -23.64 18.93 -8.94
CA ILE A 68 -24.13 17.73 -8.24
C ILE A 68 -25.54 17.40 -8.72
N THR A 69 -25.86 16.11 -8.82
CA THR A 69 -27.20 15.65 -9.19
C THR A 69 -28.23 16.14 -8.17
N GLY A 70 -29.35 16.71 -8.63
CA GLY A 70 -30.45 17.15 -7.77
C GLY A 70 -30.21 18.46 -7.00
N GLY A 71 -29.14 19.21 -7.30
CA GLY A 71 -28.86 20.51 -6.68
C GLY A 71 -28.17 21.50 -7.61
N ASN A 72 -27.88 22.70 -7.08
CA ASN A 72 -27.21 23.78 -7.83
C ASN A 72 -25.71 23.93 -7.51
N GLY A 73 -25.21 23.20 -6.50
CA GLY A 73 -23.79 23.26 -6.10
C GLY A 73 -22.89 22.39 -6.98
N ARG A 74 -21.61 22.75 -7.10
CA ARG A 74 -20.63 21.93 -7.84
C ARG A 74 -20.34 20.61 -7.15
N SER A 75 -20.13 19.56 -7.94
CA SER A 75 -19.59 18.29 -7.45
C SER A 75 -18.18 18.48 -6.91
N LEU A 76 -17.74 17.70 -5.92
CA LEU A 76 -16.35 17.75 -5.45
C LEU A 76 -15.35 17.25 -6.52
N HIS A 77 -15.82 16.46 -7.49
CA HIS A 77 -15.06 16.13 -8.72
C HIS A 77 -14.66 17.39 -9.51
N SER A 78 -15.42 18.48 -9.40
CA SER A 78 -15.11 19.73 -10.10
C SER A 78 -13.93 20.49 -9.50
N TYR A 79 -13.40 20.02 -8.36
CA TYR A 79 -12.26 20.61 -7.66
C TYR A 79 -11.04 19.69 -7.68
N GLY A 80 -11.12 18.50 -8.30
CA GLY A 80 -10.00 17.55 -8.37
C GLY A 80 -9.68 16.84 -7.04
N ILE A 81 -10.67 16.73 -6.14
CA ILE A 81 -10.49 16.16 -4.78
C ILE A 81 -11.43 15.00 -4.47
N ALA A 82 -12.16 14.51 -5.46
CA ALA A 82 -13.02 13.35 -5.36
C ALA A 82 -12.61 12.32 -6.42
N LEU A 83 -12.85 11.05 -6.15
CA LEU A 83 -12.50 9.92 -7.00
C LEU A 83 -13.64 8.90 -6.94
N ASP A 84 -14.15 8.51 -8.10
CA ASP A 84 -15.08 7.41 -8.23
C ASP A 84 -14.31 6.20 -8.76
N ILE A 85 -14.35 5.07 -8.03
CA ILE A 85 -13.64 3.84 -8.38
C ILE A 85 -14.62 2.77 -8.85
N ASN A 86 -14.39 2.23 -10.05
CA ASN A 86 -15.11 1.07 -10.59
C ASN A 86 -16.65 1.23 -10.49
N TRP A 87 -17.20 2.37 -10.93
CA TRP A 87 -18.61 2.73 -10.64
C TRP A 87 -19.65 1.72 -11.14
N ASN A 88 -19.35 0.91 -12.16
CA ASN A 88 -20.27 -0.16 -12.60
C ASN A 88 -20.38 -1.31 -11.58
N THR A 89 -19.42 -1.48 -10.68
CA THR A 89 -19.42 -2.50 -9.62
C THR A 89 -19.41 -1.91 -8.20
N ASN A 90 -19.47 -0.58 -8.07
CA ASN A 90 -19.61 0.14 -6.80
C ASN A 90 -20.70 1.23 -6.88
N PRO A 91 -21.93 0.91 -7.27
CA PRO A 91 -22.89 1.91 -7.69
C PRO A 91 -23.36 2.81 -6.55
N TYR A 92 -23.79 4.02 -6.92
CA TYR A 92 -24.69 4.84 -6.12
C TYR A 92 -26.01 4.08 -5.89
N ARG A 93 -26.39 3.91 -4.62
CA ARG A 93 -27.62 3.23 -4.18
C ARG A 93 -28.40 4.11 -3.23
N ASP A 94 -29.50 4.64 -3.73
CA ASP A 94 -30.55 5.19 -2.88
C ASP A 94 -31.33 4.04 -2.20
N HIS A 95 -31.60 4.18 -0.91
CA HIS A 95 -32.34 3.18 -0.15
C HIS A 95 -33.13 3.84 0.99
N PRO A 96 -34.26 3.25 1.41
CA PRO A 96 -34.99 3.77 2.56
C PRO A 96 -34.22 3.56 3.87
N GLY A 97 -34.39 4.49 4.80
CA GLY A 97 -33.89 4.37 6.17
C GLY A 97 -32.38 4.49 6.31
N ARG A 98 -31.88 4.06 7.47
CA ARG A 98 -30.45 4.09 7.80
C ARG A 98 -29.91 2.67 7.89
N ARG A 99 -28.77 2.41 7.26
CA ARG A 99 -28.05 1.14 7.38
C ARG A 99 -26.57 1.29 7.05
N ASP A 100 -25.80 0.30 7.47
CA ASP A 100 -24.42 0.16 7.04
C ASP A 100 -24.34 -0.39 5.61
N VAL A 101 -23.15 -0.26 5.02
CA VAL A 101 -22.84 -0.87 3.72
C VAL A 101 -22.87 -2.40 3.84
N ARG A 102 -23.40 -3.07 2.83
CA ARG A 102 -23.41 -4.53 2.74
C ARG A 102 -22.21 -4.98 1.92
N TYR A 103 -21.30 -5.70 2.57
CA TYR A 103 -20.15 -6.31 1.90
C TYR A 103 -20.48 -7.72 1.42
N SER A 104 -19.84 -8.11 0.32
CA SER A 104 -19.75 -9.52 -0.09
C SER A 104 -18.59 -10.20 0.63
N ASP A 105 -18.77 -11.46 1.01
CA ASP A 105 -17.73 -12.31 1.60
C ASP A 105 -16.96 -13.15 0.55
N LYS A 106 -17.26 -12.96 -0.74
CA LYS A 106 -16.65 -13.75 -1.80
C LYS A 106 -15.15 -13.46 -1.95
N PRO A 107 -14.35 -14.50 -2.22
CA PRO A 107 -12.89 -14.36 -2.23
C PRO A 107 -12.40 -13.50 -3.39
N THR A 108 -13.03 -13.61 -4.57
CA THR A 108 -12.59 -12.86 -5.76
C THR A 108 -13.41 -11.59 -5.99
N GLN A 109 -12.76 -10.55 -6.53
CA GLN A 109 -13.45 -9.31 -6.91
C GLN A 109 -14.58 -9.55 -7.91
N ALA A 110 -14.41 -10.48 -8.85
CA ALA A 110 -15.42 -10.82 -9.86
C ALA A 110 -16.70 -11.41 -9.23
N GLU A 111 -16.56 -12.29 -8.24
CA GLU A 111 -17.68 -12.85 -7.49
C GLU A 111 -18.35 -11.81 -6.61
N ARG A 112 -17.58 -10.95 -5.93
CA ARG A 112 -18.13 -9.82 -5.16
C ARG A 112 -18.93 -8.88 -6.06
N ALA A 113 -18.40 -8.55 -7.24
CA ALA A 113 -19.09 -7.76 -8.24
C ALA A 113 -20.39 -8.43 -8.75
N ALA A 114 -20.44 -9.77 -8.81
CA ALA A 114 -21.66 -10.49 -9.14
C ALA A 114 -22.74 -10.32 -8.07
N GLU A 115 -22.36 -10.34 -6.79
CA GLU A 115 -23.27 -10.05 -5.67
C GLU A 115 -23.74 -8.59 -5.64
N VAL A 116 -22.88 -7.64 -6.03
CA VAL A 116 -23.31 -6.25 -6.25
C VAL A 116 -24.37 -6.19 -7.35
N ARG A 117 -24.16 -6.85 -8.50
CA ARG A 117 -25.15 -6.90 -9.58
C ARG A 117 -26.46 -7.56 -9.15
N ALA A 118 -26.40 -8.57 -8.29
CA ALA A 118 -27.56 -9.22 -7.70
C ALA A 118 -28.28 -8.38 -6.62
N GLY A 119 -27.66 -7.28 -6.17
CA GLY A 119 -28.21 -6.39 -5.14
C GLY A 119 -28.06 -6.90 -3.70
N THR A 120 -27.30 -7.98 -3.49
CA THR A 120 -27.01 -8.54 -2.16
C THR A 120 -25.89 -7.77 -1.45
N ALA A 121 -24.91 -7.28 -2.21
CA ALA A 121 -23.84 -6.39 -1.74
C ALA A 121 -23.96 -4.98 -2.37
N ASP A 122 -23.35 -3.99 -1.73
CA ASP A 122 -23.32 -2.61 -2.23
C ASP A 122 -22.01 -2.27 -2.96
N THR A 123 -20.94 -3.00 -2.71
CA THR A 123 -19.59 -2.77 -3.25
C THR A 123 -18.84 -4.09 -3.47
N ASP A 124 -17.94 -4.11 -4.47
CA ASP A 124 -16.98 -5.20 -4.68
C ASP A 124 -15.66 -5.00 -3.92
N MET A 125 -15.55 -3.92 -3.15
CA MET A 125 -14.45 -3.62 -2.25
C MET A 125 -14.57 -4.44 -0.95
N THR A 126 -13.43 -4.79 -0.35
CA THR A 126 -13.43 -5.53 0.92
C THR A 126 -13.47 -4.58 2.12
N PRO A 127 -14.00 -5.01 3.27
CA PRO A 127 -13.94 -4.21 4.50
C PRO A 127 -12.51 -3.82 4.90
N ALA A 128 -11.54 -4.72 4.71
CA ALA A 128 -10.14 -4.48 5.03
C ALA A 128 -9.52 -3.40 4.14
N MET A 129 -9.80 -3.43 2.83
CA MET A 129 -9.33 -2.40 1.90
C MET A 129 -9.90 -1.03 2.25
N ILE A 130 -11.20 -0.95 2.56
CA ILE A 130 -11.82 0.29 3.00
C ILE A 130 -11.19 0.77 4.30
N ALA A 131 -11.00 -0.10 5.29
CA ALA A 131 -10.37 0.27 6.56
C ALA A 131 -8.97 0.88 6.37
N ASP A 132 -8.16 0.29 5.48
CA ASP A 132 -6.81 0.79 5.17
C ASP A 132 -6.83 2.13 4.42
N ILE A 133 -7.75 2.34 3.46
CA ILE A 133 -7.88 3.64 2.79
C ILE A 133 -8.27 4.71 3.82
N LEU A 134 -9.16 4.37 4.75
CA LEU A 134 -9.64 5.29 5.77
C LEU A 134 -8.65 5.47 6.93
N SER A 135 -7.59 4.65 7.02
CA SER A 135 -6.51 4.84 7.99
C SER A 135 -5.43 5.82 7.52
N ILE A 136 -5.40 6.18 6.23
CA ILE A 136 -4.46 7.14 5.67
C ILE A 136 -4.60 8.48 6.39
N LYS A 137 -3.47 8.98 6.90
CA LYS A 137 -3.36 10.23 7.66
C LYS A 137 -2.29 11.14 7.09
N THR A 138 -2.42 12.43 7.37
CA THR A 138 -1.30 13.37 7.25
C THR A 138 -0.28 13.15 8.36
N VAL A 139 0.92 13.72 8.24
CA VAL A 139 1.93 13.77 9.31
C VAL A 139 1.35 14.38 10.60
N GLY A 140 0.43 15.35 10.49
CA GLY A 140 -0.34 15.91 11.61
C GLY A 140 -1.41 14.98 12.21
N GLY A 141 -1.46 13.71 11.78
CA GLY A 141 -2.37 12.69 12.30
C GLY A 141 -3.83 12.87 11.88
N ARG A 142 -4.11 13.65 10.83
CA ARG A 142 -5.48 13.90 10.33
C ARG A 142 -5.85 12.89 9.27
N ARG A 143 -7.01 12.24 9.40
CA ARG A 143 -7.55 11.34 8.36
C ARG A 143 -7.73 12.12 7.05
N VAL A 144 -7.26 11.54 5.95
CA VAL A 144 -7.22 12.20 4.64
C VAL A 144 -8.53 12.00 3.86
N PHE A 145 -9.04 10.77 3.84
CA PHE A 145 -10.19 10.41 3.00
C PHE A 145 -11.47 10.19 3.80
N GLN A 146 -12.57 10.67 3.24
CA GLN A 146 -13.92 10.18 3.54
C GLN A 146 -14.39 9.25 2.40
N TRP A 147 -15.24 8.28 2.74
CA TRP A 147 -15.84 7.34 1.79
C TRP A 147 -17.37 7.48 1.76
N GLY A 148 -17.97 7.45 0.57
CA GLY A 148 -19.41 7.58 0.37
C GLY A 148 -20.23 6.36 0.81
N GLY A 149 -19.59 5.20 1.01
CA GLY A 149 -20.24 4.03 1.61
C GLY A 149 -20.62 4.21 3.09
N ASP A 150 -19.97 5.14 3.80
CA ASP A 150 -20.28 5.46 5.21
C ASP A 150 -21.54 6.33 5.37
N TRP A 151 -22.09 6.88 4.29
CA TRP A 151 -23.26 7.76 4.38
C TRP A 151 -24.51 6.99 4.81
N SER A 152 -25.29 7.55 5.75
CA SER A 152 -26.29 6.75 6.45
C SER A 152 -27.57 6.49 5.66
N THR A 153 -27.96 7.39 4.75
CA THR A 153 -29.26 7.34 4.04
C THR A 153 -29.13 7.02 2.54
N LEU A 154 -27.91 6.93 2.03
CA LEU A 154 -27.60 6.54 0.66
C LEU A 154 -26.21 5.91 0.67
N LYS A 155 -25.91 5.03 -0.29
CA LYS A 155 -24.57 4.43 -0.43
C LYS A 155 -23.95 4.86 -1.73
N ASP A 156 -22.83 5.57 -1.65
CA ASP A 156 -22.05 5.97 -2.81
C ASP A 156 -20.69 5.27 -2.74
N SER A 157 -20.68 3.96 -2.98
CA SER A 157 -19.54 3.12 -2.62
C SER A 157 -18.33 3.32 -3.54
N MET A 158 -18.55 3.89 -4.73
CA MET A 158 -17.47 4.30 -5.64
C MET A 158 -16.73 5.54 -5.12
N HIS A 159 -17.40 6.40 -4.35
CA HIS A 159 -16.96 7.77 -4.10
C HIS A 159 -16.02 7.88 -2.90
N PHE A 160 -14.82 8.40 -3.15
CA PHE A 160 -13.85 8.84 -2.15
C PHE A 160 -13.60 10.34 -2.30
N GLN A 161 -13.34 11.03 -1.20
CA GLN A 161 -13.02 12.45 -1.24
C GLN A 161 -12.02 12.85 -0.16
N ILE A 162 -11.19 13.85 -0.45
CA ILE A 162 -10.34 14.52 0.54
C ILE A 162 -11.24 15.24 1.55
N ASP A 163 -10.99 15.04 2.85
CA ASP A 163 -11.75 15.60 3.97
C ASP A 163 -10.98 16.71 4.73
N LEU A 164 -10.04 17.37 4.05
CA LEU A 164 -9.10 18.34 4.63
C LEU A 164 -8.90 19.56 3.72
N PRO A 165 -8.52 20.75 4.24
CA PRO A 165 -8.07 21.87 3.44
C PRO A 165 -6.66 21.63 2.87
N PRO A 166 -6.27 22.30 1.77
CA PRO A 166 -4.94 22.15 1.15
C PRO A 166 -3.78 22.34 2.13
N GLY A 167 -3.90 23.29 3.07
CA GLY A 167 -2.84 23.58 4.04
C GLY A 167 -2.53 22.44 5.02
N GLN A 168 -3.51 21.60 5.35
CA GLN A 168 -3.28 20.41 6.19
C GLN A 168 -2.69 19.26 5.36
N LEU A 169 -3.06 19.17 4.08
CA LEU A 169 -2.51 18.16 3.18
C LEU A 169 -1.04 18.45 2.82
N ALA A 170 -0.67 19.73 2.79
CA ALA A 170 0.70 20.19 2.58
C ALA A 170 1.68 19.78 3.70
N GLU A 171 1.19 19.29 4.84
CA GLU A 171 2.03 18.69 5.90
C GLU A 171 2.65 17.35 5.44
N GLY A 172 2.12 16.75 4.36
CA GLY A 172 2.53 15.45 3.84
C GLY A 172 1.70 14.30 4.39
N ILE A 173 1.76 13.16 3.71
CA ILE A 173 1.14 11.90 4.13
C ILE A 173 2.06 11.18 5.12
N ASP A 174 1.48 10.67 6.22
CA ASP A 174 2.19 9.82 7.16
C ASP A 174 2.40 8.43 6.53
N PRO A 175 3.64 8.02 6.19
CA PRO A 175 3.89 6.76 5.53
C PRO A 175 3.48 5.54 6.39
N GLU A 176 3.52 5.64 7.72
CA GLU A 176 3.10 4.54 8.61
C GLU A 176 1.59 4.29 8.50
N SER A 177 0.81 5.33 8.16
CA SER A 177 -0.64 5.26 8.05
C SER A 177 -1.16 4.60 6.76
N VAL A 178 -0.31 4.52 5.74
CA VAL A 178 -0.60 3.83 4.46
C VAL A 178 -0.47 2.31 4.63
N GLY A 179 0.18 1.85 5.71
CA GLY A 179 0.49 0.45 6.04
C GLY A 179 1.84 0.00 5.46
N PRO A 180 2.36 -1.18 5.85
CA PRO A 180 3.70 -1.61 5.45
C PRO A 180 3.81 -1.67 3.93
N GLU A 181 4.87 -1.07 3.37
CA GLU A 181 5.32 -1.38 2.01
C GLU A 181 5.51 -2.89 1.90
N ILE A 182 5.06 -3.44 0.77
CA ILE A 182 4.60 -4.80 0.61
C ILE A 182 5.71 -5.85 0.83
N ALA A 183 5.99 -6.21 2.10
CA ALA A 183 6.91 -7.29 2.46
C ALA A 183 6.59 -8.62 1.75
N ASP A 184 5.30 -8.86 1.47
CA ASP A 184 4.80 -10.08 0.83
C ASP A 184 4.94 -10.09 -0.71
N GLU A 185 4.90 -8.93 -1.38
CA GLU A 185 5.22 -8.81 -2.80
C GLU A 185 6.73 -8.80 -2.98
N VAL A 186 7.53 -8.26 -2.06
CA VAL A 186 8.98 -8.52 -2.15
C VAL A 186 9.22 -10.01 -2.04
N ALA A 187 8.50 -10.76 -1.18
CA ALA A 187 8.64 -12.22 -1.10
C ALA A 187 8.22 -12.95 -2.40
N GLU A 188 7.13 -12.53 -3.05
CA GLU A 188 6.70 -13.09 -4.35
C GLU A 188 7.60 -12.64 -5.52
N VAL A 189 8.07 -11.39 -5.54
CA VAL A 189 9.07 -10.85 -6.48
C VAL A 189 10.43 -11.50 -6.25
N PHE A 190 10.77 -11.90 -5.03
CA PHE A 190 11.94 -12.74 -4.75
C PHE A 190 11.75 -14.14 -5.32
N ALA A 191 10.55 -14.72 -5.23
CA ALA A 191 10.23 -15.99 -5.87
C ALA A 191 10.22 -15.89 -7.41
N GLU A 192 9.83 -14.75 -7.97
CA GLU A 192 9.85 -14.48 -9.41
C GLU A 192 11.25 -14.09 -9.91
N ALA A 193 12.07 -13.42 -9.10
CA ALA A 193 13.49 -13.17 -9.36
C ALA A 193 14.30 -14.47 -9.38
N VAL A 194 13.90 -15.46 -8.58
CA VAL A 194 14.40 -16.84 -8.69
C VAL A 194 14.03 -17.48 -10.04
N THR A 195 12.93 -17.06 -10.68
CA THR A 195 12.58 -17.47 -12.05
C THR A 195 13.23 -16.60 -13.16
N ASN A 196 13.46 -15.30 -12.93
CA ASN A 196 14.09 -14.35 -13.87
C ASN A 196 15.62 -14.45 -13.91
N GLY A 197 16.26 -15.32 -13.12
CA GLY A 197 17.65 -15.76 -13.31
C GLY A 197 17.88 -16.63 -14.57
N ALA A 198 16.94 -16.64 -15.52
CA ALA A 198 17.03 -17.37 -16.77
C ALA A 198 18.02 -16.69 -17.73
N GLY A 199 19.31 -16.90 -17.50
CA GLY A 199 20.38 -16.44 -18.40
C GLY A 199 21.61 -15.90 -17.69
N ARG A 200 21.53 -15.52 -16.41
CA ARG A 200 22.71 -15.03 -15.68
C ARG A 200 23.55 -16.18 -15.12
N TYR A 201 24.83 -16.22 -15.46
CA TYR A 201 25.80 -17.21 -15.01
C TYR A 201 27.05 -16.53 -14.42
N ARG A 202 27.88 -17.31 -13.71
CA ARG A 202 29.23 -16.98 -13.29
C ARG A 202 30.20 -18.04 -13.79
N VAL A 203 31.42 -17.63 -14.09
CA VAL A 203 32.50 -18.56 -14.43
C VAL A 203 32.94 -19.34 -13.20
N ILE A 204 33.01 -20.68 -13.29
CA ILE A 204 33.47 -21.57 -12.20
C ILE A 204 34.84 -22.22 -12.44
N SER A 205 35.54 -21.84 -13.51
CA SER A 205 36.89 -22.32 -13.80
C SER A 205 37.92 -21.58 -12.93
N ARG A 206 38.63 -22.32 -12.05
CA ARG A 206 39.69 -21.77 -11.18
C ARG A 206 40.78 -21.02 -11.95
N SER A 207 41.07 -21.45 -13.17
CA SER A 207 42.11 -20.86 -14.04
C SER A 207 41.56 -19.85 -15.05
N GLY A 208 40.28 -19.48 -14.92
CA GLY A 208 39.56 -18.65 -15.88
C GLY A 208 38.97 -19.45 -17.06
N LEU A 209 38.04 -18.82 -17.77
CA LEU A 209 37.31 -19.37 -18.90
C LEU A 209 37.58 -18.53 -20.16
N ARG A 210 37.96 -19.18 -21.25
CA ARG A 210 38.29 -18.48 -22.50
C ARG A 210 37.01 -18.12 -23.26
N LEU A 211 36.82 -16.82 -23.48
CA LEU A 211 35.85 -16.26 -24.40
C LEU A 211 36.42 -16.30 -25.82
N ARG A 212 35.68 -16.89 -26.75
CA ARG A 212 36.10 -17.09 -28.14
C ARG A 212 35.17 -16.42 -29.13
N SER A 213 35.67 -16.12 -30.33
CA SER A 213 34.88 -15.49 -31.40
C SER A 213 33.79 -16.39 -31.98
N GLY A 214 33.86 -17.71 -31.79
CA GLY A 214 32.85 -18.67 -32.23
C GLY A 214 32.77 -19.94 -31.36
N PRO A 215 31.76 -20.80 -31.59
CA PRO A 215 31.47 -21.97 -30.76
C PRO A 215 32.39 -23.16 -31.09
N GLY A 216 33.64 -23.09 -30.65
CA GLY A 216 34.62 -24.14 -30.89
C GLY A 216 36.03 -23.77 -30.42
N THR A 217 36.92 -24.76 -30.31
CA THR A 217 38.31 -24.53 -29.88
C THR A 217 39.21 -23.96 -30.98
N GLU A 218 38.77 -24.07 -32.23
CA GLU A 218 39.39 -23.58 -33.46
C GLU A 218 39.22 -22.06 -33.64
N PHE A 219 38.24 -21.44 -32.97
CA PHE A 219 38.03 -20.00 -33.02
C PHE A 219 38.99 -19.25 -32.10
N ASP A 220 39.37 -18.04 -32.50
CA ASP A 220 40.30 -17.19 -31.76
C ASP A 220 39.81 -16.88 -30.34
N ILE A 221 40.76 -16.77 -29.41
CA ILE A 221 40.50 -16.35 -28.04
C ILE A 221 40.44 -14.83 -28.01
N ILE A 222 39.28 -14.28 -27.63
CA ILE A 222 39.07 -12.84 -27.46
C ILE A 222 39.57 -12.40 -26.09
N LYS A 223 39.18 -13.15 -25.04
CA LYS A 223 39.44 -12.77 -23.64
C LYS A 223 39.53 -13.99 -22.74
N LEU A 224 40.29 -13.88 -21.66
CA LEU A 224 40.21 -14.81 -20.54
C LEU A 224 39.32 -14.20 -19.46
N LEU A 225 38.19 -14.83 -19.16
CA LEU A 225 37.27 -14.44 -18.11
C LEU A 225 37.74 -15.06 -16.78
N PRO A 226 38.10 -14.26 -15.77
CA PRO A 226 38.46 -14.78 -14.45
C PRO A 226 37.37 -15.65 -13.82
N LEU A 227 37.76 -16.49 -12.84
CA LEU A 227 36.81 -17.12 -11.93
C LEU A 227 35.82 -16.07 -11.40
N ASP A 228 34.56 -16.47 -11.25
CA ASP A 228 33.46 -15.66 -10.71
C ASP A 228 32.97 -14.50 -11.60
N THR A 229 33.54 -14.34 -12.80
CA THR A 229 33.06 -13.36 -13.79
C THR A 229 31.61 -13.65 -14.13
N LEU A 230 30.75 -12.64 -13.98
CA LEU A 230 29.35 -12.69 -14.36
C LEU A 230 29.22 -12.60 -15.88
N VAL A 231 28.34 -13.43 -16.44
CA VAL A 231 28.02 -13.47 -17.86
C VAL A 231 26.54 -13.71 -18.05
N TYR A 232 26.00 -13.29 -19.19
CA TYR A 232 24.60 -13.44 -19.54
C TYR A 232 24.50 -14.33 -20.78
N GLU A 233 24.05 -15.57 -20.60
CA GLU A 233 23.83 -16.56 -21.66
C GLU A 233 22.65 -16.13 -22.53
N MET A 234 22.95 -15.83 -23.79
CA MET A 234 21.97 -15.40 -24.79
C MET A 234 21.45 -16.58 -25.61
N GLY A 235 22.20 -17.67 -25.69
CA GLY A 235 21.86 -18.85 -26.48
C GLY A 235 22.94 -19.93 -26.42
N ARG A 236 22.66 -21.08 -27.04
CA ARG A 236 23.60 -22.20 -27.13
C ARG A 236 23.76 -22.70 -28.56
N ASP A 237 24.99 -23.04 -28.90
CA ASP A 237 25.35 -23.86 -30.05
C ASP A 237 26.10 -25.11 -29.54
N GLY A 238 25.38 -26.23 -29.45
CA GLY A 238 25.86 -27.44 -28.81
C GLY A 238 26.25 -27.23 -27.34
N LEU A 239 27.54 -27.42 -27.02
CA LEU A 239 28.10 -27.25 -25.68
C LEU A 239 28.61 -25.82 -25.39
N TRP A 240 28.53 -24.93 -26.39
CA TRP A 240 29.00 -23.56 -26.29
C TRP A 240 27.83 -22.63 -25.98
N SER A 241 28.02 -21.81 -24.95
CA SER A 241 27.10 -20.73 -24.57
C SER A 241 27.57 -19.44 -25.25
N GLN A 242 26.71 -18.84 -26.06
CA GLN A 242 26.90 -17.46 -26.51
C GLN A 242 26.55 -16.54 -25.36
N ILE A 243 27.44 -15.60 -25.02
CA ILE A 243 27.31 -14.74 -23.84
C ILE A 243 27.44 -13.26 -24.18
N SER A 244 26.76 -12.43 -23.41
CA SER A 244 27.02 -11.00 -23.23
C SER A 244 27.74 -10.81 -21.88
N LEU A 245 28.70 -9.90 -21.84
CA LEU A 245 29.39 -9.46 -20.63
C LEU A 245 28.65 -8.28 -19.95
N GLU A 246 27.85 -7.54 -20.71
CA GLU A 246 27.24 -6.27 -20.27
C GLU A 246 25.71 -6.34 -20.10
N ASP A 247 25.06 -7.47 -20.44
CA ASP A 247 23.60 -7.66 -20.40
C ASP A 247 22.83 -6.67 -21.29
N ASP A 248 23.49 -6.19 -22.34
CA ASP A 248 22.98 -5.21 -23.29
C ASP A 248 22.30 -5.85 -24.51
N GLY A 249 22.21 -7.19 -24.53
CA GLY A 249 21.70 -7.95 -25.66
C GLY A 249 22.67 -8.04 -26.84
N ILE A 250 23.94 -7.65 -26.66
CA ILE A 250 25.01 -7.76 -27.65
C ILE A 250 25.95 -8.90 -27.25
N ALA A 251 26.23 -9.81 -28.19
CA ALA A 251 27.07 -10.96 -27.93
C ALA A 251 28.57 -10.60 -27.99
N ASP A 252 29.30 -10.88 -26.92
CA ASP A 252 30.76 -10.73 -26.85
C ASP A 252 31.51 -11.96 -27.39
N GLY A 253 30.84 -13.11 -27.41
CA GLY A 253 31.41 -14.34 -27.96
C GLY A 253 30.84 -15.60 -27.30
N HIS A 254 31.61 -16.68 -27.37
CA HIS A 254 31.22 -18.01 -26.91
C HIS A 254 32.17 -18.55 -25.85
N VAL A 255 31.61 -19.25 -24.86
CA VAL A 255 32.35 -19.99 -23.82
C VAL A 255 31.80 -21.41 -23.70
N HIS A 256 32.58 -22.34 -23.17
CA HIS A 256 32.07 -23.69 -22.94
C HIS A 256 31.15 -23.72 -21.72
N GLY A 257 29.89 -24.12 -21.90
CA GLY A 257 28.82 -23.96 -20.91
C GLY A 257 29.02 -24.75 -19.62
N SER A 258 29.84 -25.81 -19.62
CA SER A 258 30.15 -26.59 -18.40
C SER A 258 30.93 -25.80 -17.33
N TYR A 259 31.47 -24.64 -17.69
CA TYR A 259 32.19 -23.75 -16.78
C TYR A 259 31.36 -22.55 -16.34
N LEU A 260 30.04 -22.60 -16.55
CA LEU A 260 29.08 -21.59 -16.13
C LEU A 260 28.16 -22.16 -15.04
N GLU A 261 27.91 -21.38 -14.00
CA GLU A 261 26.98 -21.69 -12.92
C GLU A 261 26.05 -20.51 -12.66
N ARG A 262 24.76 -20.72 -12.38
CA ARG A 262 23.84 -19.60 -12.08
C ARG A 262 24.14 -18.99 -10.70
N PRO A 263 24.46 -17.68 -10.59
CA PRO A 263 24.59 -17.03 -9.29
C PRO A 263 23.19 -16.83 -8.73
N GLY A 264 22.86 -17.51 -7.63
CA GLY A 264 21.52 -17.41 -7.04
C GLY A 264 20.90 -18.70 -6.54
N ALA A 265 21.62 -19.82 -6.50
CA ALA A 265 21.33 -20.84 -5.49
C ALA A 265 21.77 -20.29 -4.11
N ILE A 266 21.05 -19.29 -3.59
CA ILE A 266 21.49 -18.52 -2.42
C ILE A 266 21.31 -19.34 -1.14
N ARG A 267 22.44 -19.70 -0.52
CA ARG A 267 22.56 -19.72 0.94
C ARG A 267 22.36 -18.29 1.44
N ALA A 268 21.29 -18.08 2.20
CA ALA A 268 20.97 -16.80 2.81
C ALA A 268 22.11 -16.32 3.73
N THR A 269 22.68 -15.15 3.42
CA THR A 269 23.44 -14.33 4.37
C THR A 269 23.10 -12.88 4.08
N LEU A 270 22.25 -12.29 4.92
CA LEU A 270 21.85 -10.90 4.86
C LEU A 270 22.97 -10.02 5.43
N SER A 271 23.35 -8.96 4.70
CA SER A 271 24.08 -7.82 5.27
C SER A 271 23.49 -6.54 4.68
N SER A 272 22.49 -5.99 5.37
CA SER A 272 21.85 -4.72 5.06
C SER A 272 22.60 -3.56 5.70
N THR A 273 23.13 -2.64 4.89
CA THR A 273 23.42 -1.27 5.36
C THR A 273 22.16 -0.43 5.19
N TRP A 274 21.31 -0.48 6.21
CA TRP A 274 20.31 0.53 6.53
C TRP A 274 20.68 1.12 7.90
N PRO A 275 20.38 2.39 8.21
CA PRO A 275 20.67 2.94 9.53
C PRO A 275 19.82 2.22 10.57
N ILE A 276 20.48 1.42 11.42
CA ILE A 276 19.87 0.80 12.59
C ILE A 276 19.61 1.92 13.61
N TRP A 277 18.39 2.42 13.71
CA TRP A 277 17.93 3.06 14.94
C TRP A 277 17.49 1.95 15.89
N PRO A 278 17.86 2.02 17.19
CA PRO A 278 17.66 0.91 18.10
C PRO A 278 16.16 0.69 18.29
N ILE A 279 15.70 -0.50 17.91
CA ILE A 279 14.45 -1.05 18.41
C ILE A 279 14.62 -1.11 19.93
N SER A 280 14.04 -0.14 20.65
CA SER A 280 13.82 -0.31 22.07
C SER A 280 12.70 -1.33 22.22
N LEU A 281 13.11 -2.60 22.25
CA LEU A 281 12.27 -3.71 22.64
C LEU A 281 11.88 -3.48 24.11
N ARG A 282 10.83 -2.69 24.34
CA ARG A 282 10.12 -2.75 25.62
C ARG A 282 9.36 -4.06 25.62
N MET A 283 10.05 -5.12 26.04
CA MET A 283 9.37 -6.27 26.62
C MET A 283 8.48 -5.71 27.74
N LYS A 284 7.18 -5.95 27.64
CA LYS A 284 6.26 -5.81 28.76
C LYS A 284 6.70 -6.82 29.82
N GLU A 285 7.55 -6.39 30.74
CA GLU A 285 7.64 -7.05 32.04
C GLU A 285 6.33 -6.78 32.77
N THR A 286 5.53 -7.84 32.90
CA THR A 286 4.42 -7.93 33.84
C THR A 286 4.98 -7.89 35.25
N GLY A 287 4.93 -6.74 35.90
CA GLY A 287 5.22 -6.56 37.33
C GLY A 287 3.97 -6.14 38.09
N ALA A 288 3.46 -7.04 38.93
CA ALA A 288 2.42 -6.77 39.93
C ALA A 288 2.90 -5.74 40.98
N PRO A 289 2.01 -5.14 41.78
CA PRO A 289 2.32 -3.94 42.55
C PRO A 289 2.97 -4.28 43.88
N GLU A 290 4.02 -3.54 44.25
CA GLU A 290 4.50 -3.55 45.63
C GLU A 290 4.87 -2.15 46.11
N SER A 291 4.41 -1.91 47.33
CA SER A 291 4.42 -0.70 48.14
C SER A 291 5.78 -0.03 48.31
N SER A 292 5.78 1.30 48.45
CA SER A 292 6.88 2.03 49.07
C SER A 292 6.40 2.85 50.27
N PRO A 293 7.16 2.85 51.39
CA PRO A 293 6.85 3.56 52.62
C PRO A 293 7.36 5.01 52.57
N GLY A 294 6.78 5.85 53.44
CA GLY A 294 6.93 7.30 53.40
C GLY A 294 8.09 7.87 54.22
N THR A 295 8.10 9.20 54.38
CA THR A 295 8.62 9.83 55.61
C THR A 295 8.17 11.30 55.75
N SER A 296 7.73 11.61 56.98
CA SER A 296 7.84 12.88 57.74
C SER A 296 7.34 14.19 57.11
N THR A 297 6.38 14.92 57.70
CA THR A 297 6.54 15.61 59.00
C THR A 297 5.18 16.09 59.58
N PRO A 298 5.02 16.24 60.92
CA PRO A 298 3.78 16.65 61.64
C PRO A 298 3.81 18.17 62.00
N PRO A 299 2.85 18.81 62.74
CA PRO A 299 1.91 18.23 63.72
C PRO A 299 0.48 18.85 63.89
N PHE A 300 -0.27 18.20 64.80
CA PHE A 300 -1.28 18.70 65.76
C PHE A 300 -2.80 18.50 65.52
N ILE A 301 -3.37 17.71 66.48
CA ILE A 301 -4.63 17.88 67.27
C ILE A 301 -5.92 17.11 66.86
N ARG A 302 -6.25 16.11 67.73
CA ARG A 302 -7.55 15.64 68.32
C ARG A 302 -8.71 15.25 67.36
N ALA A 303 -9.61 14.30 67.63
CA ALA A 303 -9.85 13.27 68.66
C ALA A 303 -11.07 12.38 68.25
N ARG A 304 -11.18 11.18 68.85
CA ARG A 304 -12.38 10.33 69.12
C ARG A 304 -13.08 9.62 67.93
N ALA A 305 -13.08 8.26 67.90
CA ALA A 305 -14.06 7.30 68.46
C ALA A 305 -15.29 7.13 67.53
N ALA A 306 -15.89 5.98 67.22
CA ALA A 306 -15.98 4.64 67.80
C ALA A 306 -16.54 3.68 66.69
N ILE A 307 -16.28 2.35 66.72
CA ILE A 307 -17.28 1.26 66.99
C ILE A 307 -18.44 1.20 65.96
N SER A 308 -18.86 0.11 65.32
CA SER A 308 -18.59 -1.34 65.41
C SER A 308 -19.52 -2.06 64.40
N THR A 309 -19.04 -3.21 63.90
CA THR A 309 -19.76 -4.46 63.58
C THR A 309 -21.02 -4.51 62.70
N GLY A 310 -21.04 -5.55 61.86
CA GLY A 310 -22.26 -6.31 61.53
C GLY A 310 -22.43 -6.47 60.02
N ILE A 311 -21.84 -7.50 59.39
CA ILE A 311 -22.44 -8.82 59.10
C ILE A 311 -23.63 -8.70 58.12
N GLY A 312 -23.47 -9.29 56.93
CA GLY A 312 -24.51 -9.45 55.89
C GLY A 312 -25.56 -10.51 56.25
N PRO A 313 -26.11 -11.31 55.32
CA PRO A 313 -26.02 -11.27 53.85
C PRO A 313 -27.40 -11.42 53.13
N MET A 314 -27.32 -11.48 51.80
CA MET A 314 -28.04 -12.43 50.91
C MET A 314 -29.46 -12.12 50.39
N CYS A 315 -29.57 -12.23 49.05
CA CYS A 315 -30.74 -12.59 48.21
C CYS A 315 -31.93 -11.62 48.19
N ALA A 316 -32.74 -11.48 47.13
CA ALA A 316 -32.77 -11.87 45.71
C ALA A 316 -34.09 -11.26 45.15
N MET A 317 -34.19 -11.09 43.83
CA MET A 317 -35.43 -10.80 43.05
C MET A 317 -36.00 -9.38 43.30
N ASP A 318 -36.36 -8.56 42.31
CA ASP A 318 -36.74 -8.75 40.90
C ASP A 318 -35.99 -7.77 39.96
#